data_AF-A0A6B8VFL2-F1
#
_entry.id   AF-A0A6B8VFL2-F1
#
_cell.length_a   1.000
_cell.length_b   1.000
_cell.length_c   1.000
_cell.angle_alpha   90.00
_cell.angle_beta   90.00
_cell.angle_gamma   90.00
#
_symmetry.space_group_name_H-M   'P 1'
#
loop_
_entity.id
_entity.type
_entity.pdbx_description
1 polymer ?
#
loop_
_entity_poly.entity_id
_entity_poly.type
_entity_poly.pdbx_seq_one_letter_code
_entity_poly.pdbx_strand_id
1 'polypeptide(L)'
;MVDHDQVQAALSARLDGEPIPLDDDVVDAHLAGCAQCRQFQEEAVALSRRLRFVEPAGGGMTPPDLAEMILAGVEPEWRRTANARMVGLALSRILLVIAGVLWVIWGMQLLGDAGGLTPVSNDGVVAPDSDPRTASLLVDAAAFRFSLALGLFTIAWKPRLVSGLVTVVAALWTFMFGFVVRDLVLDTVSGSQFLGLGLLLFTAVGMVWTWLNHHGYVTLGTIWRELGAKPV
;
A
#
# COMPACT_ATOMS: atom_id res chain seq x y z
N MET A 1 -9.42 -42.44 25.92
CA MET A 1 -10.67 -42.81 25.20
C MET A 1 -11.63 -41.68 25.46
N VAL A 2 -11.98 -40.92 24.43
CA VAL A 2 -12.98 -39.86 24.54
C VAL A 2 -14.34 -40.53 24.55
N ASP A 3 -15.21 -40.11 25.46
CA ASP A 3 -16.55 -40.68 25.58
C ASP A 3 -17.46 -40.19 24.45
N HIS A 4 -18.41 -41.02 24.01
CA HIS A 4 -19.33 -40.68 22.93
C HIS A 4 -20.17 -39.45 23.27
N ASP A 5 -20.55 -39.30 24.54
CA ASP A 5 -21.34 -38.16 25.02
C ASP A 5 -20.58 -36.83 24.88
N GLN A 6 -19.26 -36.84 25.11
CA GLN A 6 -18.43 -35.65 24.96
C GLN A 6 -18.28 -35.24 23.48
N VAL A 7 -18.14 -36.21 22.59
CA VAL A 7 -18.04 -35.96 21.14
C VAL A 7 -19.39 -35.47 20.58
N GLN A 8 -20.51 -36.04 21.04
CA GLN A 8 -21.84 -35.58 20.64
C GLN A 8 -22.14 -34.16 21.14
N ALA A 9 -21.75 -33.82 22.36
CA ALA A 9 -21.86 -32.46 22.89
C ALA A 9 -21.01 -31.46 22.09
N ALA A 10 -19.78 -31.82 21.74
CA ALA A 10 -18.92 -30.99 20.89
C ALA A 10 -19.49 -30.80 19.47
N LEU A 11 -20.11 -31.85 18.89
CA LEU A 11 -20.79 -31.76 17.61
C LEU A 11 -22.01 -30.84 17.64
N SER A 12 -22.80 -30.88 18.73
CA SER A 12 -23.93 -29.97 18.93
C SER A 12 -23.45 -28.53 19.06
N ALA A 13 -22.45 -28.27 19.92
CA ALA A 13 -21.87 -26.94 20.10
C ALA A 13 -21.35 -26.37 18.77
N ARG A 14 -20.69 -27.20 17.95
CA ARG A 14 -20.22 -26.84 16.61
C ARG A 14 -21.35 -26.48 15.65
N LEU A 15 -22.50 -27.15 15.73
CA LEU A 15 -23.67 -26.85 14.89
C LEU A 15 -24.37 -25.54 15.30
N ASP A 16 -24.36 -25.21 16.59
CA ASP A 16 -24.98 -24.01 17.15
C ASP A 16 -24.05 -22.79 17.19
N GLY A 17 -22.75 -22.99 16.89
CA GLY A 17 -21.73 -21.93 16.92
C GLY A 17 -21.26 -21.55 18.33
N GLU A 18 -21.46 -22.44 19.30
CA GLU A 18 -21.06 -22.28 20.69
C GLU A 18 -19.59 -22.73 20.91
N PRO A 19 -18.96 -22.32 22.04
CA PRO A 19 -17.61 -22.76 22.38
C PRO A 19 -17.52 -24.29 22.46
N ILE A 20 -16.60 -24.86 21.69
CA ILE A 20 -16.43 -26.32 21.62
C ILE A 20 -15.55 -26.78 22.78
N PRO A 21 -15.99 -27.76 23.60
CA PRO A 21 -15.25 -28.23 24.78
C PRO A 21 -14.06 -29.16 24.46
N LEU A 22 -13.92 -29.58 23.20
CA LEU A 22 -12.89 -30.48 22.69
C LEU A 22 -12.25 -29.87 21.45
N ASP A 23 -10.97 -30.14 21.22
CA ASP A 23 -10.30 -29.74 19.98
C ASP A 23 -10.94 -30.41 18.76
N ASP A 24 -11.12 -29.64 17.68
CA ASP A 24 -11.74 -30.10 16.43
C ASP A 24 -11.03 -31.33 15.84
N ASP A 25 -9.70 -31.39 15.95
CA ASP A 25 -8.89 -32.52 15.48
C ASP A 25 -9.25 -33.84 16.18
N VAL A 26 -9.60 -33.78 17.47
CA VAL A 26 -9.98 -34.94 18.28
C VAL A 26 -11.38 -35.42 17.89
N VAL A 27 -12.30 -34.48 17.64
CA VAL A 27 -13.67 -34.75 17.20
C VAL A 27 -13.66 -35.39 15.80
N ASP A 28 -12.89 -34.83 14.86
CA ASP A 28 -12.81 -35.32 13.48
C ASP A 28 -12.13 -36.71 13.42
N ALA A 29 -11.10 -36.95 14.24
CA ALA A 29 -10.47 -38.27 14.36
C ALA A 29 -11.44 -39.35 14.89
N HIS A 30 -12.28 -39.00 15.88
CA HIS A 30 -13.29 -39.92 16.41
C HIS A 30 -14.43 -40.17 15.42
N LEU A 31 -14.85 -39.15 14.67
CA LEU A 31 -15.85 -39.29 13.59
C LEU A 31 -15.39 -40.21 12.47
N ALA A 32 -14.10 -40.22 12.13
CA ALA A 32 -13.54 -41.15 11.15
C ALA A 32 -13.69 -42.62 11.59
N GLY A 33 -13.51 -42.90 12.89
CA GLY A 33 -13.55 -44.25 13.45
C GLY A 33 -14.92 -44.73 13.93
N CYS A 34 -15.85 -43.84 14.28
CA CYS A 34 -17.09 -44.21 14.97
C CYS A 34 -18.35 -44.01 14.10
N ALA A 35 -19.07 -45.11 13.81
CA ALA A 35 -20.33 -45.06 13.06
C ALA A 35 -21.47 -44.37 13.83
N GLN A 36 -21.53 -44.53 15.15
CA GLN A 36 -22.59 -43.96 15.99
C GLN A 36 -22.53 -42.42 16.01
N CYS A 37 -21.34 -41.82 16.14
CA CYS A 37 -21.18 -40.37 16.14
C CYS A 37 -21.44 -39.75 14.76
N ARG A 38 -21.14 -40.47 13.66
CA ARG A 38 -21.52 -40.03 12.30
C ARG A 38 -23.04 -40.02 12.11
N GLN A 39 -23.72 -41.07 12.56
CA GLN A 39 -25.18 -41.13 12.50
C GLN A 39 -25.82 -39.98 13.30
N PHE A 40 -25.32 -39.72 14.51
CA PHE A 40 -25.78 -38.59 15.32
C PHE A 40 -25.60 -37.25 14.60
N GLN A 41 -24.45 -37.01 13.96
CA GLN A 41 -24.20 -35.79 13.19
C GLN A 41 -25.18 -35.64 12.01
N GLU A 42 -25.43 -36.72 11.27
CA GLU A 42 -26.38 -36.71 10.15
C GLU A 42 -27.81 -36.42 10.62
N GLU A 43 -28.24 -37.02 11.74
CA GLU A 43 -29.55 -36.79 12.35
C GLU A 43 -29.68 -35.35 12.86
N ALA A 44 -28.66 -34.81 13.52
CA ALA A 44 -28.63 -33.44 14.02
C ALA A 44 -28.70 -32.41 12.87
N VAL A 45 -27.93 -32.63 11.80
CA VAL A 45 -27.98 -31.78 10.59
C VAL A 45 -29.33 -31.88 9.89
N ALA A 46 -29.91 -33.08 9.80
CA ALA A 46 -31.24 -33.28 9.22
C ALA A 46 -32.33 -32.59 10.03
N LEU A 47 -32.26 -32.65 11.37
CA LEU A 47 -33.18 -31.97 12.28
C LEU A 47 -33.07 -30.45 12.15
N SER A 48 -31.85 -29.90 12.21
CA SER A 48 -31.60 -28.46 12.02
C SER A 48 -32.17 -27.96 10.70
N ARG A 49 -32.02 -28.74 9.62
CA ARG A 49 -32.61 -28.41 8.31
C ARG A 49 -34.14 -28.41 8.35
N ARG A 50 -34.78 -29.39 9.00
CA ARG A 50 -36.26 -29.43 9.15
C ARG A 50 -36.79 -28.26 9.96
N LEU A 51 -36.07 -27.84 11.01
CA LEU A 51 -36.42 -26.70 11.84
C LEU A 51 -36.25 -25.36 11.11
N ARG A 52 -35.22 -25.24 10.26
CA ARG A 52 -34.96 -24.03 9.45
C ARG A 52 -36.05 -23.76 8.39
N PHE A 53 -36.84 -24.77 8.01
CA PHE A 53 -37.91 -24.67 7.01
C PHE A 53 -39.32 -24.52 7.59
N VAL A 54 -39.48 -24.22 8.88
CA VAL A 54 -40.78 -23.74 9.39
C VAL A 54 -40.96 -22.29 8.95
N GLU A 55 -41.14 -22.11 7.63
CA GLU A 55 -41.87 -20.98 7.07
C GLU A 55 -43.25 -21.02 7.73
N PRO A 56 -43.76 -19.93 8.35
CA PRO A 56 -45.06 -19.96 8.98
C PRO A 56 -46.12 -20.21 7.91
N ALA A 57 -46.57 -21.46 7.79
CA ALA A 57 -47.64 -21.86 6.91
C ALA A 57 -48.91 -21.09 7.34
N GLY A 58 -49.23 -20.01 6.62
CA GLY A 58 -50.45 -19.24 6.78
C GLY A 58 -50.42 -18.12 7.83
N GLY A 59 -49.24 -17.60 8.19
CA GLY A 59 -49.11 -16.67 9.31
C GLY A 59 -48.64 -15.25 9.00
N GLY A 60 -48.93 -14.66 7.84
CA GLY A 60 -48.83 -13.19 7.57
C GLY A 60 -47.49 -12.45 7.86
N MET A 61 -46.45 -13.15 8.31
CA MET A 61 -45.14 -12.62 8.69
C MET A 61 -44.05 -13.23 7.82
N THR A 62 -44.19 -13.13 6.50
CA THR A 62 -43.00 -13.13 5.64
C THR A 62 -42.29 -11.81 5.96
N PRO A 63 -41.05 -11.82 6.48
CA PRO A 63 -40.30 -10.59 6.69
C PRO A 63 -40.26 -9.83 5.36
N PRO A 64 -40.51 -8.51 5.34
CA PRO A 64 -40.37 -7.74 4.11
C PRO A 64 -38.95 -7.95 3.57
N ASP A 65 -38.80 -7.99 2.24
CA ASP A 65 -37.49 -8.12 1.63
C ASP A 65 -36.64 -6.89 1.97
N LEU A 66 -35.79 -7.02 2.99
CA LEU A 66 -34.89 -5.98 3.46
C LEU A 66 -33.56 -6.01 2.71
N ALA A 67 -33.36 -6.92 1.74
CA ALA A 67 -32.09 -7.04 1.02
C ALA A 67 -31.73 -5.71 0.35
N GLU A 68 -32.70 -5.03 -0.27
CA GLU A 68 -32.48 -3.74 -0.93
C GLU A 68 -32.17 -2.62 0.09
N MET A 69 -32.80 -2.64 1.27
CA MET A 69 -32.53 -1.67 2.34
C MET A 69 -31.16 -1.89 3.00
N ILE A 70 -30.76 -3.14 3.20
CA ILE A 70 -29.45 -3.53 3.75
C ILE A 70 -28.35 -3.17 2.74
N LEU A 71 -28.55 -3.51 1.46
CA LEU A 71 -27.63 -3.13 0.38
C LEU A 71 -27.52 -1.61 0.27
N ALA A 72 -28.63 -0.87 0.33
CA ALA A 72 -28.62 0.59 0.31
C ALA A 72 -27.95 1.23 1.55
N GLY A 73 -27.93 0.54 2.69
CA GLY A 73 -27.23 0.96 3.90
C GLY A 73 -25.72 0.73 3.85
N VAL A 74 -25.27 -0.37 3.23
CA VAL A 74 -23.84 -0.76 3.17
C VAL A 74 -23.10 -0.15 1.96
N GLU A 75 -23.78 -0.03 0.82
CA GLU A 75 -23.25 0.57 -0.41
C GLU A 75 -22.66 1.99 -0.22
N PRO A 76 -23.25 2.94 0.55
CA PRO A 76 -22.67 4.27 0.71
C PRO A 76 -21.34 4.26 1.46
N GLU A 77 -21.13 3.36 2.42
CA GLU A 77 -19.85 3.26 3.15
C GLU A 77 -18.75 2.64 2.29
N TRP A 78 -19.09 1.59 1.54
CA TRP A 78 -18.19 0.97 0.56
C TRP A 78 -17.86 1.93 -0.59
N ARG A 79 -18.84 2.66 -1.12
CA ARG A 79 -18.61 3.70 -2.14
C ARG A 79 -17.77 4.86 -1.63
N ARG A 80 -17.97 5.32 -0.40
CA ARG A 80 -17.15 6.41 0.18
C ARG A 80 -15.69 5.98 0.32
N THR A 81 -15.43 4.78 0.82
CA THR A 81 -14.07 4.25 0.98
C THR A 81 -13.42 3.94 -0.37
N ALA A 82 -14.17 3.39 -1.34
CA ALA A 82 -13.70 3.17 -2.70
C ALA A 82 -13.41 4.49 -3.45
N ASN A 83 -14.30 5.47 -3.37
CA ASN A 83 -14.12 6.78 -3.99
C ASN A 83 -12.95 7.54 -3.36
N ALA A 84 -12.79 7.52 -2.04
CA ALA A 84 -11.64 8.14 -1.37
C ALA A 84 -10.30 7.54 -1.85
N ARG A 85 -10.25 6.22 -2.07
CA ARG A 85 -9.06 5.55 -2.65
C ARG A 85 -8.82 5.97 -4.10
N MET A 86 -9.86 6.04 -4.93
CA MET A 86 -9.73 6.47 -6.33
C MET A 86 -9.29 7.93 -6.43
N VAL A 87 -9.87 8.82 -5.62
CA VAL A 87 -9.48 10.24 -5.54
C VAL A 87 -8.05 10.38 -5.00
N GLY A 88 -7.68 9.62 -3.97
CA GLY A 88 -6.33 9.59 -3.43
C GLY A 88 -5.30 9.17 -4.47
N LEU A 89 -5.58 8.13 -5.26
CA LEU A 89 -4.72 7.70 -6.36
C LEU A 89 -4.63 8.74 -7.47
N ALA A 90 -5.74 9.37 -7.87
CA ALA A 90 -5.75 10.41 -8.89
C ALA A 90 -4.92 11.64 -8.47
N LEU A 91 -5.11 12.13 -7.24
CA LEU A 91 -4.32 13.21 -6.66
C LEU A 91 -2.84 12.83 -6.59
N SER A 92 -2.54 11.60 -6.18
CA SER A 92 -1.16 11.12 -6.10
C SER A 92 -0.46 11.10 -7.47
N ARG A 93 -1.20 10.73 -8.53
CA ARG A 93 -0.70 10.75 -9.90
C ARG A 93 -0.40 12.17 -10.37
N ILE A 94 -1.30 13.11 -10.10
CA ILE A 94 -1.11 14.53 -10.42
C ILE A 94 0.13 15.07 -9.69
N LEU A 95 0.26 14.76 -8.40
CA LEU A 95 1.40 15.18 -7.58
C LEU A 95 2.74 14.69 -8.15
N LEU A 96 2.81 13.40 -8.52
CA LEU A 96 4.01 12.80 -9.12
C LEU A 96 4.35 13.40 -10.48
N VAL A 97 3.34 13.69 -11.31
CA VAL A 97 3.54 14.36 -12.60
C VAL A 97 4.08 15.77 -12.41
N ILE A 98 3.51 16.54 -11.49
CA ILE A 98 3.99 17.89 -11.15
C ILE A 98 5.45 17.82 -10.67
N ALA A 99 5.75 16.92 -9.73
CA ALA A 99 7.10 16.71 -9.22
C ALA A 99 8.08 16.32 -10.35
N GLY A 100 7.68 15.41 -11.24
CA GLY A 100 8.48 15.01 -12.40
C GLY A 100 8.76 16.18 -13.34
N VAL A 101 7.77 17.03 -13.62
CA VAL A 101 7.94 18.24 -14.44
C VAL A 101 8.91 19.23 -13.78
N LEU A 102 8.82 19.44 -12.47
CA LEU A 102 9.76 20.30 -11.74
C LEU A 102 11.20 19.78 -11.84
N TRP A 103 11.42 18.47 -11.74
CA TRP A 103 12.73 17.86 -11.94
C TRP A 103 13.26 18.01 -13.36
N VAL A 104 12.40 17.90 -14.38
CA VAL A 104 12.76 18.13 -15.79
C VAL A 104 13.18 19.58 -16.02
N ILE A 105 12.37 20.54 -15.55
CA ILE A 105 12.67 21.97 -15.69
C ILE A 105 14.03 22.28 -15.07
N TRP A 106 14.29 21.74 -13.87
CA TRP A 106 15.56 21.97 -13.21
C TRP A 106 16.74 21.26 -13.90
N GLY A 107 16.55 20.04 -14.38
CA GLY A 107 17.55 19.35 -15.20
C GLY A 107 17.91 20.15 -16.46
N MET A 108 16.92 20.77 -17.10
CA MET A 108 17.12 21.63 -18.26
C MET A 108 17.91 22.90 -17.92
N GLN A 109 17.64 23.52 -16.76
CA GLN A 109 18.41 24.67 -16.27
C GLN A 109 19.88 24.29 -16.05
N LEU A 110 20.18 23.14 -15.44
CA LEU A 110 21.56 22.67 -15.27
C LEU A 110 22.30 22.47 -16.59
N LEU A 111 21.61 21.98 -17.63
CA LEU A 111 22.22 21.86 -18.97
C LEU A 111 22.51 23.23 -19.60
N GLY A 112 21.63 24.21 -19.37
CA GLY A 112 21.87 25.60 -19.78
C GLY A 112 23.09 26.20 -19.08
N ASP A 113 23.18 26.01 -17.75
CA ASP A 113 24.31 26.47 -16.95
C ASP A 113 25.62 25.78 -17.38
N ALA A 114 25.58 24.47 -17.65
CA ALA A 114 26.72 23.72 -18.15
C ALA A 114 27.20 24.23 -19.52
N GLY A 115 26.27 24.51 -20.44
CA GLY A 115 26.60 25.05 -21.76
C GLY A 115 27.24 26.44 -21.71
N GLY A 116 26.91 27.24 -20.70
CA GLY A 116 27.53 28.55 -20.46
C GLY A 116 28.99 28.49 -20.00
N LEU A 117 29.44 27.36 -19.43
CA LEU A 117 30.80 27.18 -18.90
C LEU A 117 31.80 26.66 -19.95
N THR A 118 31.31 26.14 -21.08
CA THR A 118 32.12 25.71 -22.22
C THR A 118 31.65 26.35 -23.52
N PRO A 119 31.71 27.69 -23.63
CA PRO A 119 31.34 28.36 -24.86
C PRO A 119 32.35 28.01 -25.96
N VAL A 120 31.84 27.43 -27.04
CA VAL A 120 32.62 27.12 -28.24
C VAL A 120 32.43 28.29 -29.20
N SER A 121 33.54 28.94 -29.61
CA SER A 121 33.49 30.00 -30.62
C SER A 121 33.08 29.44 -31.99
N ASN A 122 32.63 30.28 -32.91
CA ASN A 122 32.28 29.86 -34.27
C ASN A 122 33.46 29.18 -35.02
N ASP A 123 34.69 29.40 -34.56
CA ASP A 123 35.91 28.78 -35.09
C ASP A 123 36.21 27.41 -34.45
N GLY A 124 35.32 26.89 -33.60
CA GLY A 124 35.46 25.59 -32.94
C GLY A 124 36.45 25.59 -31.76
N VAL A 125 36.92 26.76 -31.33
CA VAL A 125 37.90 26.90 -30.25
C VAL A 125 37.17 27.18 -28.93
N VAL A 126 37.47 26.39 -27.90
CA VAL A 126 36.92 26.58 -26.56
C VAL A 126 37.59 27.80 -25.92
N ALA A 127 36.80 28.67 -25.28
CA ALA A 127 37.34 29.85 -24.61
C ALA A 127 38.40 29.49 -23.53
N PRO A 128 39.45 30.31 -23.34
CA PRO A 128 40.49 30.06 -22.33
C PRO A 128 39.97 30.00 -20.89
N ASP A 129 38.89 30.74 -20.60
CA ASP A 129 38.24 30.80 -19.28
C ASP A 129 37.16 29.69 -19.09
N SER A 130 37.14 28.67 -19.96
CA SER A 130 36.20 27.57 -19.83
C SER A 130 36.52 26.68 -18.64
N ASP A 131 35.47 26.22 -17.94
CA ASP A 131 35.58 25.23 -16.86
C ASP A 131 34.88 23.91 -17.25
N PRO A 132 35.56 23.03 -18.01
CA PRO A 132 34.97 21.79 -18.49
C PRO A 132 34.67 20.80 -17.36
N ARG A 133 35.36 20.89 -16.21
CA ARG A 133 35.11 19.98 -15.08
C ARG A 133 33.77 20.30 -14.45
N THR A 134 33.51 21.56 -14.13
CA THR A 134 32.23 21.96 -13.54
C THR A 134 31.08 21.74 -14.52
N ALA A 135 31.29 21.97 -15.82
CA ALA A 135 30.31 21.64 -16.85
C ALA A 135 29.94 20.15 -16.86
N SER A 136 30.92 19.25 -16.80
CA SER A 136 30.65 17.79 -16.74
C SER A 136 29.85 17.38 -15.49
N LEU A 137 30.16 17.96 -14.33
CA LEU A 137 29.43 17.68 -13.08
C LEU A 137 27.97 18.16 -13.14
N LEU A 138 27.72 19.29 -13.80
CA LEU A 138 26.35 19.79 -14.02
C LEU A 138 25.57 18.88 -14.99
N VAL A 139 26.23 18.35 -16.03
CA VAL A 139 25.61 17.38 -16.95
C VAL A 139 25.26 16.08 -16.22
N ASP A 140 26.16 15.54 -15.40
CA ASP A 140 25.90 14.34 -14.58
C ASP A 140 24.74 14.59 -13.60
N ALA A 141 24.72 15.75 -12.96
CA ALA A 141 23.66 16.16 -12.06
C ALA A 141 22.32 16.40 -12.79
N ALA A 142 22.33 16.80 -14.06
CA ALA A 142 21.15 16.89 -14.90
C ALA A 142 20.62 15.49 -15.28
N ALA A 143 21.50 14.57 -15.69
CA ALA A 143 21.15 13.18 -15.98
C ALA A 143 20.46 12.51 -14.78
N PHE A 144 20.98 12.76 -13.57
CA PHE A 144 20.37 12.30 -12.34
C PHE A 144 18.93 12.84 -12.13
N ARG A 145 18.70 14.13 -12.38
CA ARG A 145 17.36 14.75 -12.27
C ARG A 145 16.38 14.18 -13.29
N PHE A 146 16.83 13.94 -14.53
CA PHE A 146 16.01 13.30 -15.54
C PHE A 146 15.67 11.85 -15.20
N SER A 147 16.60 11.12 -14.58
CA SER A 147 16.33 9.76 -14.08
C SER A 147 15.23 9.75 -13.01
N LEU A 148 15.29 10.68 -12.04
CA LEU A 148 14.22 10.85 -11.05
C LEU A 148 12.88 11.20 -11.71
N ALA A 149 12.87 12.15 -12.65
CA ALA A 149 11.66 12.53 -13.37
C ALA A 149 11.04 11.34 -14.12
N LEU A 150 11.86 10.57 -14.83
CA LEU A 150 11.41 9.38 -15.55
C LEU A 150 10.82 8.35 -14.57
N GLY A 151 11.51 8.10 -13.45
CA GLY A 151 11.01 7.24 -12.37
C GLY A 151 9.62 7.68 -11.87
N LEU A 152 9.43 8.98 -11.61
CA LEU A 152 8.15 9.53 -11.18
C LEU A 152 7.05 9.38 -12.25
N PHE A 153 7.37 9.60 -13.53
CA PHE A 153 6.43 9.38 -14.62
C PHE A 153 6.07 7.90 -14.79
N THR A 154 7.03 6.99 -14.64
CA THR A 154 6.74 5.54 -14.69
C THR A 154 5.82 5.11 -13.55
N ILE A 155 5.99 5.68 -12.36
CA ILE A 155 5.12 5.43 -11.21
C ILE A 155 3.74 6.04 -11.42
N ALA A 156 3.68 7.25 -11.97
CA ALA A 156 2.41 7.90 -12.31
C ALA A 156 1.61 7.07 -13.35
N TRP A 157 2.29 6.36 -14.26
CA TRP A 157 1.65 5.41 -15.17
C TRP A 157 1.27 4.11 -14.45
N LYS A 158 2.19 3.52 -13.68
CA LYS A 158 2.04 2.22 -13.04
C LYS A 158 2.42 2.28 -11.55
N PRO A 159 1.46 2.63 -10.66
CA PRO A 159 1.70 2.81 -9.21
C PRO A 159 2.22 1.57 -8.48
N ARG A 160 2.12 0.39 -9.08
CA ARG A 160 2.69 -0.87 -8.53
C ARG A 160 4.21 -0.83 -8.37
N LEU A 161 4.90 0.06 -9.08
CA LEU A 161 6.37 0.16 -9.05
C LEU A 161 6.92 0.99 -7.88
N VAL A 162 6.05 1.58 -7.05
CA VAL A 162 6.45 2.48 -5.96
C VAL A 162 7.36 1.82 -4.93
N SER A 163 7.11 0.56 -4.57
CA SER A 163 7.80 -0.12 -3.47
C SER A 163 9.32 -0.18 -3.64
N GLY A 164 9.80 -0.41 -4.86
CA GLY A 164 11.23 -0.46 -5.14
C GLY A 164 11.88 0.93 -5.14
N LEU A 165 11.22 1.92 -5.73
CA LEU A 165 11.83 3.25 -5.91
C LEU A 165 11.78 4.11 -4.64
N VAL A 166 10.81 3.90 -3.74
CA VAL A 166 10.71 4.63 -2.47
C VAL A 166 11.98 4.45 -1.64
N THR A 167 12.53 3.24 -1.55
CA THR A 167 13.76 2.97 -0.78
C THR A 167 14.94 3.76 -1.33
N VAL A 168 15.07 3.81 -2.66
CA VAL A 168 16.15 4.55 -3.34
C VAL A 168 16.01 6.06 -3.09
N VAL A 169 14.80 6.60 -3.25
CA VAL A 169 14.54 8.04 -3.06
C VAL A 169 14.69 8.44 -1.58
N ALA A 170 14.29 7.60 -0.64
CA ALA A 170 14.48 7.83 0.78
C ALA A 170 15.97 7.82 1.18
N ALA A 171 16.75 6.86 0.68
CA ALA A 171 18.19 6.82 0.90
C ALA A 171 18.87 8.07 0.33
N LEU A 172 18.52 8.43 -0.91
CA LEU A 172 19.00 9.65 -1.56
C LEU A 172 18.68 10.90 -0.72
N TRP A 173 17.44 11.03 -0.24
CA TRP A 173 17.04 12.15 0.61
C TRP A 173 17.88 12.22 1.89
N THR A 174 18.13 11.08 2.51
CA THR A 174 18.93 10.98 3.74
C THR A 174 20.37 11.45 3.52
N PHE A 175 21.02 11.02 2.44
CA PHE A 175 22.39 11.46 2.12
C PHE A 175 22.42 12.95 1.76
N MET A 176 21.49 13.43 0.94
CA MET A 176 21.39 14.84 0.57
C MET A 176 21.16 15.73 1.79
N PHE A 177 20.30 15.29 2.72
CA PHE A 177 20.11 15.97 4.00
C PHE A 177 21.42 16.07 4.78
N GLY A 178 22.17 14.97 4.88
CA GLY A 178 23.49 14.96 5.53
C GLY A 178 24.48 15.94 4.90
N PHE A 179 24.50 16.06 3.57
CA PHE A 179 25.34 17.04 2.87
C PHE A 179 24.91 18.48 3.13
N VAL A 180 23.60 18.77 3.17
CA VAL A 180 23.11 20.10 3.54
C VAL A 180 23.49 20.44 4.98
N VAL A 181 23.39 19.49 5.91
CA VAL A 181 23.83 19.70 7.31
C VAL A 181 25.33 19.97 7.38
N ARG A 182 26.15 19.24 6.61
CA ARG A 182 27.59 19.50 6.51
C ARG A 182 27.86 20.92 6.00
N ASP A 183 27.23 21.32 4.91
CA ASP A 183 27.46 22.63 4.28
C ASP A 183 26.94 23.78 5.17
N LEU A 184 25.91 23.53 5.98
CA LEU A 184 25.45 24.44 7.01
C LEU A 184 26.49 24.63 8.12
N VAL A 185 27.16 23.56 8.56
CA VAL A 185 28.25 23.64 9.56
C VAL A 185 29.47 24.37 9.02
N LEU A 186 29.72 24.27 7.71
CA LEU A 186 30.83 24.94 7.03
C LEU A 186 30.50 26.39 6.60
N ASP A 187 29.26 26.85 6.83
CA ASP A 187 28.74 28.15 6.37
C ASP A 187 28.87 28.36 4.85
N THR A 188 28.82 27.26 4.08
CA THR A 188 28.90 27.24 2.61
C THR A 188 27.55 26.93 1.96
N VAL A 189 26.45 27.03 2.71
CA VAL A 189 25.15 26.58 2.25
C VAL A 189 24.57 27.50 1.17
N SER A 190 24.10 26.90 0.08
CA SER A 190 23.42 27.61 -1.00
C SER A 190 21.90 27.54 -0.84
N GLY A 191 21.20 28.63 -1.17
CA GLY A 191 19.73 28.64 -1.22
C GLY A 191 19.14 27.59 -2.17
N SER A 192 19.85 27.26 -3.25
CA SER A 192 19.41 26.23 -4.20
C SER A 192 19.48 24.80 -3.61
N GLN A 193 20.35 24.56 -2.63
CA GLN A 193 20.44 23.26 -1.94
C GLN A 193 19.19 23.01 -1.08
N PHE A 194 18.70 24.03 -0.37
CA PHE A 194 17.46 23.92 0.42
C PHE A 194 16.24 23.66 -0.47
N LEU A 195 16.13 24.37 -1.59
CA LEU A 195 15.06 24.12 -2.57
C LEU A 195 15.14 22.69 -3.11
N GLY A 196 16.35 22.16 -3.33
CA GLY A 196 16.57 20.79 -3.81
C GLY A 196 16.17 19.73 -2.81
N LEU A 197 16.58 19.91 -1.57
CA LEU A 197 16.20 19.04 -0.48
C LEU A 197 14.68 19.07 -0.24
N GLY A 198 14.06 20.24 -0.32
CA GLY A 198 12.61 20.42 -0.19
C GLY A 198 11.83 19.74 -1.31
N LEU A 199 12.25 19.93 -2.57
CA LEU A 199 11.64 19.24 -3.72
C LEU A 199 11.78 17.72 -3.59
N LEU A 200 12.96 17.25 -3.17
CA LEU A 200 13.19 15.82 -2.97
C LEU A 200 12.33 15.25 -1.82
N LEU A 201 12.19 15.99 -0.71
CA LEU A 201 11.29 15.62 0.38
C LEU A 201 9.85 15.50 -0.11
N PHE A 202 9.39 16.48 -0.88
CA PHE A 202 8.07 16.48 -1.48
C PHE A 202 7.85 15.25 -2.37
N THR A 203 8.86 14.86 -3.15
CA THR A 203 8.76 13.63 -3.97
C THR A 203 8.72 12.36 -3.12
N ALA A 204 9.55 12.27 -2.08
CA ALA A 204 9.57 11.13 -1.17
C ALA A 204 8.23 10.96 -0.44
N VAL A 205 7.69 12.05 0.11
CA VAL A 205 6.37 12.07 0.76
C VAL A 205 5.27 11.70 -0.23
N GLY A 206 5.32 12.24 -1.45
CA GLY A 206 4.40 11.89 -2.53
C GLY A 206 4.42 10.39 -2.84
N MET A 207 5.60 9.78 -2.91
CA MET A 207 5.74 8.35 -3.16
C MET A 207 5.32 7.48 -1.97
N VAL A 208 5.54 7.91 -0.73
CA VAL A 208 5.01 7.22 0.45
C VAL A 208 3.48 7.30 0.46
N TRP A 209 2.92 8.45 0.10
CA TRP A 209 1.47 8.63 -0.02
C TRP A 209 0.86 7.74 -1.11
N THR A 210 1.51 7.61 -2.28
CA THR A 210 1.05 6.70 -3.34
C THR A 210 1.10 5.25 -2.89
N TRP A 211 2.16 4.86 -2.17
CA TRP A 211 2.31 3.52 -1.60
C TRP A 211 1.20 3.21 -0.59
N LEU A 212 0.90 4.14 0.32
CA LEU A 212 -0.15 3.98 1.32
C LEU A 212 -1.54 3.81 0.70
N ASN A 213 -1.85 4.59 -0.34
CA ASN A 213 -3.14 4.49 -1.05
C ASN A 213 -3.26 3.25 -1.95
N HIS A 214 -2.14 2.72 -2.46
CA HIS A 214 -2.14 1.57 -3.35
C HIS A 214 -2.03 0.22 -2.61
N HIS A 215 -1.24 0.14 -1.53
CA HIS A 215 -0.98 -1.09 -0.76
C HIS A 215 -1.33 -1.00 0.73
N GLY A 216 -1.12 0.18 1.34
CA GLY A 216 -0.83 0.30 2.78
C GLY A 216 -1.95 -0.05 3.76
N TYR A 217 -3.23 0.26 3.49
CA TYR A 217 -4.24 0.08 4.55
C TYR A 217 -4.52 -1.38 4.93
N VAL A 218 -4.41 -2.31 3.99
CA VAL A 218 -4.67 -3.73 4.25
C VAL A 218 -3.43 -4.41 4.83
N THR A 219 -2.24 -4.11 4.29
CA THR A 219 -0.98 -4.73 4.72
C THR A 219 -0.49 -4.22 6.07
N LEU A 220 -0.66 -2.92 6.37
CA LEU A 220 -0.34 -2.40 7.70
C LEU A 220 -1.28 -2.98 8.75
N GLY A 221 -2.56 -3.15 8.44
CA GLY A 221 -3.55 -3.74 9.34
C GLY A 221 -3.31 -5.22 9.64
N THR A 222 -2.73 -5.98 8.71
CA THR A 222 -2.27 -7.36 8.95
C THR A 222 -0.96 -7.40 9.73
N ILE A 223 0.03 -6.58 9.37
CA ILE A 223 1.32 -6.52 10.09
C ILE A 223 1.13 -6.08 11.54
N TRP A 224 0.25 -5.12 11.82
CA TRP A 224 -0.08 -4.71 13.18
C TRP A 224 -0.82 -5.81 13.96
N ARG A 225 -1.67 -6.59 13.28
CA ARG A 225 -2.34 -7.75 13.90
C ARG A 225 -1.36 -8.86 14.23
N GLU A 226 -0.37 -9.10 13.36
CA GLU A 226 0.69 -10.07 13.58
C GLU A 226 1.65 -9.64 14.69
N LEU A 227 2.00 -8.35 14.78
CA LEU A 227 2.79 -7.80 15.89
C LEU A 227 2.03 -7.79 17.23
N GLY A 228 0.70 -7.68 17.18
CA GLY A 228 -0.19 -7.72 18.35
C GLY A 228 -0.61 -9.13 18.77
N ALA A 229 -0.41 -10.14 17.91
CA ALA A 229 -0.63 -11.53 18.25
C ALA A 229 0.48 -11.98 19.20
N LYS A 230 0.14 -12.11 20.48
CA LYS A 230 0.99 -12.84 21.44
C LYS A 230 1.23 -14.23 20.86
N PRO A 231 2.49 -14.69 20.74
CA PRO A 231 2.75 -16.07 20.41
C PRO A 231 2.12 -16.95 21.50
N VAL A 232 1.34 -17.95 21.08
CA VAL A 232 0.91 -19.08 21.89
C VAL A 232 2.13 -19.87 22.38
#